data_AF-V5RI87-F1
#
_entry.id   AF-V5RI87-F1
#
_cell.length_a   1.000
_cell.length_b   1.000
_cell.length_c   1.000
_cell.angle_alpha   90.00
_cell.angle_beta   90.00
_cell.angle_gamma   90.00
#
_symmetry.space_group_name_H-M   'P 1'
#
loop_
_entity.id
_entity.type
_entity.pdbx_description
1 polymer ?
#
loop_
_entity_poly.entity_id
_entity_poly.type
_entity_poly.pdbx_seq_one_letter_code
_entity_poly.pdbx_strand_id
1 'polypeptide(L)'
;MKIVYEILNDFISDLLPTDIIYILKEKIETKKTYEFILVIEDKIEMNLRETILGIIKSLQDSMNLNLSIQEKKVEIEVEFYE
;
A
#
# COMPACT_ATOMS: atom_id res chain seq x y z
N MET A 1 -4.68 -13.94 2.35
CA MET A 1 -4.25 -12.85 1.44
C MET A 1 -5.39 -12.11 0.74
N LYS A 2 -6.17 -12.76 -0.13
CA LYS A 2 -7.11 -12.10 -1.08
C LYS A 2 -8.01 -10.97 -0.52
N ILE A 3 -8.66 -11.18 0.62
CA ILE A 3 -9.54 -10.15 1.22
C ILE A 3 -8.75 -8.90 1.63
N VAL A 4 -7.54 -9.10 2.20
CA VAL A 4 -6.66 -7.99 2.60
C VAL A 4 -6.18 -7.24 1.37
N TYR A 5 -5.86 -7.95 0.29
CA TYR A 5 -5.52 -7.34 -0.99
C TYR A 5 -6.66 -6.48 -1.54
N GLU A 6 -7.89 -7.00 -1.59
CA GLU A 6 -9.06 -6.28 -2.11
C GLU A 6 -9.30 -5.00 -1.31
N ILE A 7 -9.28 -5.10 0.03
CA ILE A 7 -9.43 -3.94 0.93
C ILE A 7 -8.33 -2.90 0.68
N LEU A 8 -7.06 -3.33 0.59
CA LEU A 8 -5.94 -2.44 0.31
C LEU A 8 -6.07 -1.76 -1.05
N ASN A 9 -6.45 -2.52 -2.07
CA ASN A 9 -6.60 -2.02 -3.43
C ASN A 9 -7.69 -0.93 -3.48
N ASP A 10 -8.82 -1.17 -2.81
CA ASP A 10 -9.91 -0.20 -2.73
C ASP A 10 -9.45 1.07 -2.01
N PHE A 11 -8.83 0.96 -0.82
CA PHE A 11 -8.30 2.12 -0.11
C PHE A 11 -7.26 2.90 -0.90
N ILE A 12 -6.32 2.22 -1.56
CA ILE A 12 -5.30 2.89 -2.37
C ILE A 12 -5.96 3.62 -3.54
N SER A 13 -6.98 3.03 -4.17
CA SER A 13 -7.70 3.67 -5.28
C SER A 13 -8.50 4.90 -4.85
N ASP A 14 -8.99 4.94 -3.62
CA ASP A 14 -9.71 6.09 -3.04
C ASP A 14 -8.75 7.19 -2.57
N LEU A 15 -7.53 6.82 -2.13
CA LEU A 15 -6.57 7.73 -1.51
C LEU A 15 -5.60 8.35 -2.51
N LEU A 16 -5.26 7.64 -3.59
CA LEU A 16 -4.35 8.15 -4.60
C LEU A 16 -5.10 8.98 -5.67
N PRO A 17 -4.54 10.12 -6.10
CA PRO A 17 -5.05 10.85 -7.25
C PRO A 17 -5.21 9.98 -8.51
N THR A 18 -6.27 10.22 -9.27
CA THR A 18 -6.67 9.39 -10.43
C THR A 18 -5.71 9.44 -11.61
N ASP A 19 -4.83 10.45 -11.65
CA ASP A 19 -3.79 10.63 -12.66
C ASP A 19 -2.51 9.84 -12.34
N ILE A 20 -2.43 9.22 -11.16
CA ILE A 20 -1.32 8.36 -10.78
C ILE A 20 -1.55 6.95 -11.33
N ILE A 21 -0.62 6.49 -12.15
CA ILE A 21 -0.58 5.10 -12.60
C ILE A 21 0.18 4.28 -11.57
N TYR A 22 -0.48 3.27 -11.00
CA TYR A 22 0.11 2.38 -10.02
C TYR A 22 -0.35 0.94 -10.21
N ILE A 23 0.42 0.01 -9.63
CA ILE A 23 0.05 -1.40 -9.53
C ILE A 23 0.35 -1.86 -8.11
N LEU A 24 -0.68 -2.35 -7.42
CA LEU A 24 -0.52 -3.11 -6.17
C LEU A 24 -0.31 -4.59 -6.51
N LYS A 25 0.68 -5.23 -5.89
CA LYS A 25 0.91 -6.67 -6.00
C LYS A 25 1.12 -7.30 -4.64
N GLU A 26 0.66 -8.54 -4.52
CA GLU A 26 1.02 -9.45 -3.44
C GLU A 26 2.51 -9.86 -3.60
N LYS A 27 3.32 -9.73 -2.55
CA LYS A 27 4.69 -10.29 -2.52
C LYS A 27 4.69 -11.67 -1.90
N ILE A 28 4.36 -11.75 -0.61
CA ILE A 28 4.39 -12.98 0.17
C ILE A 28 3.47 -12.88 1.39
N GLU A 29 2.86 -14.00 1.76
CA GLU A 29 2.19 -14.16 3.06
C GLU A 29 3.08 -15.02 3.96
N THR A 30 3.47 -14.47 5.10
CA THR A 30 4.23 -15.19 6.13
C THR A 30 3.32 -15.58 7.29
N LYS A 31 3.89 -16.19 8.35
CA LYS A 31 3.16 -16.42 9.60
C LYS A 31 2.80 -15.14 10.34
N LYS A 32 3.49 -14.02 10.07
CA LYS A 32 3.37 -12.76 10.82
C LYS A 32 2.94 -11.58 9.96
N THR A 33 3.09 -11.66 8.65
CA THR A 33 2.92 -10.53 7.73
C THR A 33 2.17 -10.93 6.47
N TYR A 34 1.34 -10.01 5.99
CA TYR A 34 0.95 -9.94 4.59
C TYR A 34 1.80 -8.84 3.95
N GLU A 35 2.63 -9.20 2.98
CA GLU A 35 3.56 -8.28 2.34
C GLU A 35 3.08 -7.95 0.93
N PHE A 36 3.03 -6.65 0.64
CA PHE A 36 2.59 -6.09 -0.63
C PHE A 36 3.66 -5.14 -1.17
N ILE A 37 3.63 -4.95 -2.49
CA ILE A 37 4.40 -3.92 -3.17
C ILE A 37 3.46 -3.04 -3.99
N LEU A 38 3.58 -1.74 -3.80
CA LEU A 38 2.93 -0.72 -4.59
C LEU A 38 3.96 -0.10 -5.52
N VAL A 39 3.83 -0.37 -6.81
CA VAL A 39 4.70 0.19 -7.86
C VAL A 39 3.99 1.38 -8.48
N ILE A 40 4.65 2.53 -8.53
CA ILE A 40 4.09 3.79 -9.06
C ILE A 40 4.95 4.28 -10.22
N GLU A 41 4.33 4.69 -11.32
CA GLU A 41 5.04 5.23 -12.48
C GLU A 41 5.67 6.60 -12.15
N ASP A 42 6.96 6.76 -12.41
CA ASP A 42 7.80 7.85 -11.87
C ASP A 42 7.69 9.19 -12.62
N LYS A 43 6.52 9.46 -13.20
CA LYS A 43 6.20 10.75 -13.83
C LYS A 43 5.66 11.78 -12.85
N ILE A 44 5.66 11.46 -11.56
CA ILE A 44 5.14 12.29 -10.49
C ILE A 44 6.22 13.19 -9.86
N GLU A 45 5.82 14.42 -9.58
CA GLU A 45 6.67 15.42 -8.91
C GLU A 45 7.14 14.93 -7.53
N MET A 46 8.33 15.36 -7.09
CA MET A 46 8.96 14.89 -5.86
C MET A 46 8.11 15.15 -4.59
N ASN A 47 7.46 16.31 -4.51
CA ASN A 47 6.48 16.66 -3.46
C ASN A 47 5.31 15.66 -3.39
N LEU A 48 4.84 15.18 -4.52
CA LEU A 48 3.76 14.20 -4.61
C LEU A 48 4.24 12.82 -4.16
N ARG A 49 5.50 12.44 -4.48
CA ARG A 49 6.11 11.20 -3.97
C ARG A 49 6.14 11.14 -2.45
N GLU A 50 6.60 12.20 -1.78
CA GLU A 50 6.61 12.28 -0.32
C GLU A 50 5.20 12.20 0.28
N THR A 51 4.23 12.86 -0.36
CA THR A 51 2.84 12.82 0.04
C THR A 51 2.28 11.40 -0.03
N ILE A 52 2.52 10.69 -1.14
CA ILE A 52 2.09 9.30 -1.33
C ILE A 52 2.71 8.39 -0.27
N LEU A 53 4.03 8.50 -0.04
CA LEU A 53 4.70 7.71 0.99
C LEU A 53 4.07 7.94 2.38
N GLY A 54 3.71 9.18 2.69
CA GLY A 54 3.00 9.54 3.92
C GLY A 54 1.60 8.91 4.01
N ILE A 55 0.83 8.93 2.91
CA ILE A 55 -0.49 8.32 2.81
C ILE A 55 -0.40 6.79 3.01
N ILE A 56 0.49 6.13 2.27
CA ILE A 56 0.64 4.66 2.33
C ILE A 56 1.11 4.22 3.71
N LYS A 57 2.05 4.94 4.32
CA LYS A 57 2.47 4.67 5.70
C LYS A 57 1.31 4.81 6.67
N SER A 58 0.52 5.87 6.54
CA SER A 58 -0.65 6.10 7.41
C SER A 58 -1.71 5.02 7.23
N LEU A 59 -1.93 4.55 6.00
CA LEU A 59 -2.82 3.42 5.70
C LEU A 59 -2.31 2.13 6.34
N GLN A 60 -1.01 1.82 6.18
CA GLN A 60 -0.37 0.66 6.81
C GLN A 60 -0.50 0.71 8.34
N ASP A 61 -0.23 1.85 8.96
CA ASP A 61 -0.37 2.05 10.40
C ASP A 61 -1.83 1.87 10.84
N SER A 62 -2.78 2.47 10.13
CA SER A 62 -4.22 2.34 10.41
C SER A 62 -4.69 0.89 10.30
N MET A 63 -4.22 0.18 9.29
CA MET A 63 -4.51 -1.23 9.13
C MET A 63 -3.90 -2.06 10.25
N ASN A 64 -2.66 -1.80 10.65
CA ASN A 64 -2.01 -2.52 11.74
C ASN A 64 -2.60 -2.21 13.12
N LEU A 65 -3.17 -1.01 13.32
CA LEU A 65 -3.93 -0.65 14.52
C LEU A 65 -5.29 -1.37 14.56
N ASN A 66 -6.01 -1.39 13.44
CA ASN A 66 -7.34 -2.01 13.36
C ASN A 66 -7.29 -3.55 13.22
N LEU A 67 -6.24 -4.10 12.61
CA LEU A 67 -6.00 -5.55 12.43
C LEU A 67 -5.33 -6.21 13.64
N SER A 68 -5.39 -5.60 14.82
CA SER A 68 -5.11 -6.25 16.11
C SER A 68 -5.88 -7.59 16.31
N ILE A 69 -6.85 -7.91 15.44
CA ILE A 69 -7.69 -9.10 15.45
C ILE A 69 -7.14 -10.25 14.58
N GLN A 70 -6.25 -10.01 13.60
CA GLN A 70 -5.85 -11.03 12.59
C GLN A 70 -4.51 -11.75 12.83
N GLU A 71 -3.83 -11.57 13.96
CA GLU A 71 -2.49 -12.14 14.29
C GLU A 71 -1.34 -11.80 13.31
N LYS A 72 -1.63 -11.21 12.15
CA LYS A 72 -0.66 -10.80 11.13
C LYS A 72 -0.74 -9.30 10.86
N LYS A 73 0.42 -8.70 10.63
CA LYS A 73 0.58 -7.31 10.21
C LYS A 73 0.53 -7.17 8.69
N VAL A 74 0.25 -5.97 8.23
CA VAL A 74 0.41 -5.58 6.82
C VAL A 74 1.68 -4.77 6.67
N GLU A 75 2.46 -5.09 5.65
CA GLU A 75 3.65 -4.36 5.22
C GLU A 75 3.48 -4.01 3.74
N ILE A 76 3.66 -2.74 3.39
CA ILE A 76 3.52 -2.22 2.04
C ILE A 76 4.85 -1.55 1.67
N GLU A 77 5.57 -2.15 0.74
CA GLU A 77 6.73 -1.53 0.11
C GLU A 77 6.26 -0.63 -1.04
N VAL A 78 6.83 0.57 -1.16
CA VAL A 78 6.51 1.50 -2.25
C VAL A 78 7.75 1.67 -3.11
N GLU A 79 7.62 1.36 -4.40
CA GLU A 79 8.66 1.55 -5.41
C GLU A 79 8.17 2.53 -6.48
N PHE A 80 9.06 3.43 -6.89
CA PHE A 80 8.82 4.34 -8.02
C PHE A 80 9.62 3.85 -9.22
N TYR A 81 8.97 3.65 -10.36
CA TYR A 81 9.56 3.07 -11.57
C TYR A 81 9.62 4.10 -12.71
N GLU A 82 10.84 4.40 -13.18
CA GLU A 82 11.14 5.34 -14.28
C GLU A 82 10.64 4.88 -15.67
#